data_AF-A0A1Q5RZH6-F1
#
_entry.id   AF-A0A1Q5RZH6-F1
#
_cell.length_a   1.000
_cell.length_b   1.000
_cell.length_c   1.000
_cell.angle_alpha   90.00
_cell.angle_beta   90.00
_cell.angle_gamma   90.00
#
_symmetry.space_group_name_H-M   'P 1'
#
loop_
_entity.id
_entity.type
_entity.pdbx_description
1 polymer ?
#
loop_
_entity_poly.entity_id
_entity_poly.type
_entity_poly.pdbx_seq_one_letter_code
_entity_poly.pdbx_strand_id
1 'polypeptide(L)' 'MIKDAFDQWLEWVGKPLKSKLAIPVEIWRPASELSPEDQLDRQKVNEAVARHKEEPDASRQA' A
#
# COMPACT_ATOMS: atom_id res chain seq x y z
N MET A 1 -4.56 3.50 -18.42
CA MET A 1 -4.89 2.48 -17.39
C MET A 1 -4.68 3.12 -16.04
N ILE A 2 -5.67 3.03 -15.16
CA ILE A 2 -5.54 3.47 -13.76
C ILE A 2 -4.73 2.37 -13.05
N LYS A 3 -3.64 2.74 -12.38
CA LYS A 3 -2.81 1.80 -11.61
C LYS A 3 -3.44 1.57 -10.24
N ASP A 4 -3.69 0.32 -9.89
CA ASP A 4 -4.26 -0.04 -8.59
C ASP A 4 -3.21 0.04 -7.47
N ALA A 5 -3.63 -0.11 -6.22
CA ALA A 5 -2.73 -0.02 -5.07
C ALA A 5 -1.63 -1.08 -5.12
N PHE A 6 -1.95 -2.28 -5.60
CA PHE A 6 -0.96 -3.33 -5.84
C PHE A 6 0.11 -2.94 -6.86
N ASP A 7 -0.25 -2.29 -7.97
CA ASP A 7 0.74 -1.92 -8.99
C ASP A 7 1.74 -0.91 -8.43
N GLN A 8 1.25 0.05 -7.64
CA GLN A 8 2.10 1.04 -6.95
C GLN A 8 3.00 0.36 -5.89
N TRP A 9 2.44 -0.57 -5.11
CA TRP A 9 3.20 -1.37 -4.14
C TRP A 9 4.32 -2.17 -4.82
N LEU A 10 4.00 -2.88 -5.90
CA LEU A 10 4.96 -3.71 -6.63
C LEU A 10 6.08 -2.86 -7.26
N GLU A 11 5.74 -1.70 -7.82
CA GLU A 11 6.73 -0.73 -8.33
C GLU A 11 7.67 -0.22 -7.22
N TRP A 12 7.16 -0.06 -6.00
CA TRP A 12 7.95 0.38 -4.85
C TRP A 12 8.83 -0.72 -4.26
N VAL A 13 8.33 -1.96 -4.15
CA VAL A 13 9.10 -3.11 -3.68
C VAL A 13 10.20 -3.47 -4.67
N GLY A 14 9.90 -3.40 -5.98
CA GLY A 14 10.85 -3.71 -7.04
C GLY A 14 11.86 -2.60 -7.34
N LYS A 15 11.77 -1.43 -6.69
CA LYS A 15 12.66 -0.30 -7.00
C LYS A 15 14.10 -0.58 -6.52
N PRO A 16 15.11 -0.08 -7.25
CA PRO A 16 16.47 -0.05 -6.74
C PRO A 16 16.55 0.79 -5.47
N LEU A 17 17.39 0.41 -4.49
CA LEU A 17 17.58 1.17 -3.23
C LEU A 17 17.99 2.65 -3.45
N LYS A 18 18.59 2.97 -4.60
CA LYS A 18 18.96 4.35 -4.98
C LYS A 18 17.81 5.16 -5.60
N SER A 19 16.65 4.54 -5.82
CA SER A 19 15.51 5.18 -6.44
C SER A 19 14.75 6.03 -5.43
N LYS A 20 14.42 7.27 -5.82
CA LYS A 20 13.59 8.19 -5.05
C LYS A 20 12.09 7.87 -5.15
N LEU A 21 11.72 6.71 -5.70
CA LEU A 21 10.33 6.32 -5.89
C LEU A 21 9.67 6.10 -4.52
N ALA A 22 8.69 6.96 -4.21
CA ALA A 22 7.87 6.90 -3.02
C ALA A 22 6.43 6.57 -3.42
N ILE A 23 5.72 5.91 -2.52
CA ILE A 23 4.28 5.63 -2.67
C ILE A 23 3.52 6.31 -1.53
N PRO A 24 2.22 6.59 -1.72
CA PRO A 24 1.36 7.10 -0.65
C PRO A 24 1.43 6.24 0.62
N VAL A 25 1.44 6.89 1.78
CA VAL A 25 1.44 6.19 3.08
C VAL A 25 0.19 5.32 3.27
N GLU A 26 -0.93 5.75 2.69
CA GLU A 26 -2.20 5.02 2.68
C GLU A 26 -2.12 3.69 1.92
N ILE A 27 -1.11 3.52 1.04
CA ILE A 27 -0.82 2.25 0.38
C ILE A 27 0.26 1.50 1.14
N TRP A 28 1.34 2.20 1.53
CA TRP A 28 2.47 1.58 2.21
C TRP A 28 2.09 0.94 3.54
N ARG A 29 1.31 1.63 4.38
CA ARG A 29 0.96 1.19 5.73
C ARG A 29 0.18 -0.13 5.71
N PRO A 30 -1.02 -0.22 5.10
CA PRO A 30 -1.78 -1.47 5.07
C PRO A 30 -1.08 -2.59 4.31
N ALA A 31 -0.34 -2.29 3.24
CA ALA A 31 0.41 -3.32 2.52
C ALA A 31 1.60 -3.85 3.34
N SER A 32 2.28 -3.01 4.12
CA SER A 32 3.39 -3.43 4.99
C SER A 32 2.96 -4.29 6.17
N GLU A 33 1.70 -4.17 6.60
CA GLU A 33 1.11 -4.96 7.70
C GLU A 33 0.67 -6.37 7.25
N LEU A 34 0.58 -6.61 5.94
CA LEU A 34 0.31 -7.94 5.39
C LEU A 34 1.50 -8.90 5.56
N SER A 35 1.22 -10.20 5.61
CA SER A 35 2.26 -11.24 5.53
C SER A 35 3.00 -11.15 4.19
N PRO A 36 4.29 -11.55 4.10
CA PRO A 36 5.05 -11.50 2.84
C PRO A 36 4.39 -12.24 1.67
N GLU A 37 3.64 -13.31 1.94
CA GLU A 37 2.84 -14.04 0.95
C GLU A 37 1.65 -13.21 0.44
N ASP A 38 0.93 -12.54 1.35
CA ASP A 38 -0.21 -11.68 1.03
C ASP A 38 0.22 -10.36 0.36
N GLN A 39 1.44 -9.87 0.64
CA GLN A 39 2.02 -8.69 -0.03
C GLN A 39 2.25 -8.91 -1.53
N LEU A 40 2.32 -10.17 -1.98
CA LEU A 40 2.43 -10.56 -3.39
C LEU A 40 1.06 -10.83 -4.04
N ASP A 41 -0.02 -10.85 -3.25
CA ASP A 41 -1.37 -11.04 -3.74
C ASP A 41 -2.05 -9.70 -4.04
N ARG A 42 -2.42 -9.51 -5.31
CA ARG A 42 -3.07 -8.28 -5.79
C ARG A 42 -4.38 -7.99 -5.07
N GLN A 43 -5.18 -9.02 -4.81
CA GLN A 43 -6.48 -8.85 -4.18
C GLN A 43 -6.30 -8.44 -2.72
N LYS A 44 -5.40 -9.11 -1.99
CA LYS A 44 -5.11 -8.83 -0.58
C LYS A 44 -4.59 -7.41 -0.36
N VAL A 45 -3.64 -6.96 -1.19
CA VAL A 45 -3.10 -5.59 -1.10
C VAL A 45 -4.18 -4.55 -1.38
N ASN A 46 -4.98 -4.74 -2.44
CA ASN A 46 -6.05 -3.81 -2.77
C ASN A 46 -7.15 -3.77 -1.69
N GLU A 47 -7.53 -4.93 -1.14
CA GLU A 47 -8.49 -5.01 -0.02
C GLU A 47 -7.95 -4.34 1.25
N ALA A 48 -6.68 -4.56 1.60
CA ALA A 48 -6.07 -3.94 2.77
C ALA A 48 -6.05 -2.42 2.65
N VAL A 49 -5.70 -1.90 1.46
CA VAL A 49 -5.73 -0.46 1.18
C VAL A 49 -7.14 0.09 1.21
N ALA A 50 -8.13 -0.62 0.65
CA ALA A 50 -9.53 -0.20 0.67
C ALA A 50 -10.05 -0.09 2.11
N ARG A 51 -9.82 -1.13 2.94
CA ARG A 51 -10.20 -1.14 4.36
C ARG A 51 -9.55 0.01 5.13
N HIS A 52 -8.28 0.31 4.85
CA HIS A 52 -7.58 1.41 5.49
C HIS A 52 -8.15 2.80 5.14
N LYS A 53 -8.74 2.96 3.95
CA LYS A 53 -9.42 4.20 3.55
C LYS A 53 -10.81 4.35 4.17
N GLU A 54 -11.46 3.22 4.47
CA GLU A 54 -12.77 3.18 5.12
C GLU A 54 -12.69 3.43 6.63
N GLU A 55 -11.52 3.24 7.24
CA GLU A 55 -11.22 3.75 8.57
C GLU A 55 -10.80 5.23 8.46
N PRO A 56 -11.72 6.21 8.62
CA PRO A 56 -11.28 7.59 8.71
C PRO A 56 -10.33 7.69 9.89
N ASP A 57 -9.21 8.38 9.67
CA ASP A 57 -8.24 8.79 10.67
C ASP A 57 -8.98 9.52 11.81
N ALA A 58 -9.50 8.76 12.78
CA ALA A 58 -10.11 9.23 14.01
C ALA A 58 -9.04 9.59 15.05
N SER A 59 -7.79 9.85 14.62
CA SER A 59 -6.67 10.14 15.52
C SER A 59 -5.77 11.30 15.09
N ARG A 60 -6.19 12.12 14.11
CA ARG A 60 -5.61 13.44 13.85
C ARG A 60 -6.63 14.56 14.06
N GLN A 61 -7.11 14.72 15.30
CA GLN A 61 -7.48 16.01 15.90
C GLN A 61 -7.92 15.83 17.36
N ALA A 62 -6.95 15.89 18.28
CA ALA A 62 -7.17 16.29 19.68
C ALA A 62 -5.86 16.86 20.24
#